data_AF-A0A838MUE1-F1
#
_entry.id   AF-A0A838MUE1-F1
#
_cell.length_a   1.000
_cell.length_b   1.000
_cell.length_c   1.000
_cell.angle_alpha   90.00
_cell.angle_beta   90.00
_cell.angle_gamma   90.00
#
_symmetry.space_group_name_H-M   'P 1'
#
loop_
_entity.id
_entity.type
_entity.pdbx_description
1 polymer ?
#
loop_
_entity_poly.entity_id
_entity_poly.type
_entity_poly.pdbx_seq_one_letter_code
_entity_poly.pdbx_strand_id
1 'polypeptide(L)'
;MKSTSFFESPKSWSKRKHRLLGKYLPPFSAKVGSKSPLIYCVDGFAGKAKYDDNQPGSPLLIAQIPDKCAAWQKPVYLKLINVEDDLTNYSSLRHITQSWETKGVITNLQGEFGDLVPTVISQIRTAPALFFIDPFGPTSVKFAHLRPILERSQRATELIINFDADGLRRIGDTMHSRAVVPGLLT
;
A
#
# COMPACT_ATOMS: atom_id res chain seq x y z
N MET A 1 -29.52 10.90 19.93
CA MET A 1 -28.49 9.93 20.38
C MET A 1 -27.51 9.76 19.22
N LYS A 2 -26.25 10.21 19.38
CA LYS A 2 -25.24 10.24 18.32
C LYS A 2 -24.65 8.83 18.12
N SER A 3 -24.61 8.40 16.87
CA SER A 3 -24.16 7.10 16.39
C SER A 3 -22.71 6.78 16.76
N THR A 4 -22.53 5.75 17.58
CA THR A 4 -21.25 5.17 18.01
C THR A 4 -20.58 4.28 16.95
N SER A 5 -21.08 4.21 15.70
CA SER A 5 -20.62 3.23 14.70
C SER A 5 -19.45 3.67 13.81
N PHE A 6 -18.80 4.82 14.07
CA PHE A 6 -17.73 5.32 13.17
C PHE A 6 -16.33 4.80 13.50
N PHE A 7 -16.12 4.24 14.71
CA PHE A 7 -14.78 3.85 15.20
C PHE A 7 -14.43 2.36 15.08
N GLU A 8 -15.36 1.49 14.65
CA GLU A 8 -15.05 0.08 14.36
C GLU A 8 -14.34 -0.15 13.00
N SER A 9 -14.24 0.90 12.17
CA SER A 9 -13.86 0.81 10.75
C SER A 9 -12.37 0.50 10.45
N PRO A 10 -11.34 1.05 11.14
CA PRO A 10 -9.94 0.90 10.71
C PRO A 10 -9.40 -0.52 10.91
N LYS A 11 -9.85 -1.19 11.98
CA LYS A 11 -9.48 -2.57 12.31
C LYS A 11 -10.05 -3.55 11.28
N SER A 12 -11.29 -3.33 10.83
CA SER A 12 -11.93 -4.18 9.82
C SER A 12 -11.28 -4.06 8.44
N TRP A 13 -10.86 -2.85 8.09
CA TRP A 13 -10.25 -2.53 6.80
C TRP A 13 -8.85 -3.13 6.68
N SER A 14 -8.03 -2.95 7.70
CA SER A 14 -6.69 -3.53 7.76
C SER A 14 -6.67 -5.06 7.63
N LYS A 15 -7.61 -5.74 8.29
CA LYS A 15 -7.80 -7.20 8.14
C LYS A 15 -8.19 -7.58 6.70
N ARG A 16 -8.98 -6.72 6.05
CA ARG A 16 -9.40 -6.89 4.65
C ARG A 16 -8.21 -6.74 3.70
N LYS A 17 -7.40 -5.68 3.86
CA LYS A 17 -6.14 -5.44 3.15
C LYS A 17 -5.21 -6.65 3.27
N HIS A 18 -4.95 -7.09 4.50
CA HIS A 18 -4.12 -8.26 4.74
C HIS A 18 -4.66 -9.50 4.01
N ARG A 19 -5.95 -9.81 4.17
CA ARG A 19 -6.56 -10.98 3.54
C ARG A 19 -6.49 -10.92 2.01
N LEU A 20 -6.63 -9.73 1.43
CA LEU A 20 -6.54 -9.52 -0.01
C LEU A 20 -5.11 -9.81 -0.48
N LEU A 21 -4.10 -9.18 0.13
CA LEU A 21 -2.70 -9.37 -0.24
C LEU A 21 -2.22 -10.81 0.00
N GLY A 22 -2.62 -11.43 1.11
CA GLY A 22 -2.30 -12.82 1.41
C GLY A 22 -2.90 -13.81 0.41
N LYS A 23 -4.03 -13.48 -0.24
CA LYS A 23 -4.66 -14.31 -1.28
C LYS A 23 -4.16 -13.99 -2.69
N TYR A 24 -3.83 -12.72 -2.96
CA TYR A 24 -3.50 -12.26 -4.31
C TYR A 24 -2.00 -12.36 -4.63
N LEU A 25 -1.14 -12.07 -3.65
CA LEU A 25 0.29 -12.01 -3.87
C LEU A 25 0.90 -13.37 -4.24
N PRO A 26 0.52 -14.51 -3.61
CA PRO A 26 1.03 -15.82 -4.04
C PRO A 26 0.70 -16.18 -5.51
N PRO A 27 -0.56 -16.15 -5.99
CA PRO A 27 -0.84 -16.48 -7.39
C PRO A 27 -0.21 -15.48 -8.37
N PHE A 28 -0.15 -14.19 -8.03
CA PHE A 28 0.60 -13.20 -8.81
C PHE A 28 2.08 -13.60 -8.93
N SER A 29 2.73 -13.89 -7.80
CA SER A 29 4.13 -14.29 -7.73
C SER A 29 4.41 -15.56 -8.53
N ALA A 30 3.51 -16.56 -8.45
CA ALA A 30 3.64 -17.80 -9.22
C ALA A 30 3.53 -17.55 -10.74
N LYS A 31 2.57 -16.69 -11.14
CA LYS A 31 2.33 -16.36 -12.56
C LYS A 31 3.53 -15.63 -13.17
N VAL A 32 3.99 -14.56 -12.54
CA VAL A 32 5.08 -13.73 -13.10
C VAL A 32 6.47 -14.28 -12.79
N GLY A 33 6.60 -15.13 -11.77
CA GLY A 33 7.83 -15.85 -11.39
C GLY A 33 8.41 -16.72 -12.50
N SER A 34 7.57 -17.16 -13.45
CA SER A 34 8.02 -17.85 -14.67
C SER A 34 8.87 -16.97 -15.61
N LYS A 35 8.72 -15.65 -15.53
CA LYS A 35 9.41 -14.65 -16.39
C LYS A 35 10.53 -13.93 -15.68
N SER A 36 10.44 -13.76 -14.37
CA SER A 36 11.49 -13.15 -13.55
C SER A 36 11.47 -13.74 -12.15
N PRO A 37 12.61 -14.22 -11.62
CA PRO A 37 12.67 -14.78 -10.28
C PRO A 37 12.57 -13.70 -9.20
N LEU A 38 12.84 -12.42 -9.52
CA LEU A 38 12.74 -11.30 -8.58
C LEU A 38 11.44 -10.54 -8.81
N ILE A 39 10.64 -10.40 -7.76
CA ILE A 39 9.34 -9.73 -7.79
C ILE A 39 9.27 -8.74 -6.64
N TYR A 40 8.61 -7.61 -6.86
CA TYR A 40 8.32 -6.65 -5.82
C TYR A 40 6.83 -6.61 -5.47
N CYS A 41 6.53 -6.45 -4.18
CA CYS A 41 5.24 -5.96 -3.72
C CYS A 41 5.46 -4.62 -3.03
N VAL A 42 4.75 -3.59 -3.46
CA VAL A 42 4.82 -2.25 -2.90
C VAL A 42 3.53 -1.99 -2.14
N ASP A 43 3.63 -1.71 -0.85
CA ASP A 43 2.53 -1.19 -0.05
C ASP A 43 2.73 0.32 0.13
N GLY A 44 1.92 1.13 -0.56
CA GLY A 44 2.05 2.58 -0.53
C GLY A 44 1.58 3.23 0.77
N PHE A 45 0.85 2.49 1.62
CA PHE A 45 0.22 3.02 2.84
C PHE A 45 0.27 1.95 3.93
N ALA A 46 1.49 1.59 4.35
CA ALA A 46 1.73 0.41 5.18
C ALA A 46 1.05 0.48 6.56
N GLY A 47 0.94 1.68 7.12
CA GLY A 47 0.42 1.92 8.46
C GLY A 47 1.32 1.30 9.54
N LYS A 48 0.80 1.28 10.78
CA LYS A 48 1.46 0.57 11.88
C LYS A 48 1.46 -0.95 11.68
N ALA A 49 2.59 -1.59 12.01
CA ALA A 49 2.75 -3.04 11.85
C ALA A 49 2.08 -3.89 12.95
N LYS A 50 1.61 -3.29 14.04
CA LYS A 50 0.78 -3.92 15.08
C LYS A 50 -0.33 -2.98 15.53
N TYR A 51 -1.50 -3.52 15.84
CA TYR A 51 -2.59 -2.76 16.48
C TYR A 51 -2.40 -2.66 17.98
N ASP A 52 -3.17 -1.78 18.62
CA ASP A 52 -3.11 -1.55 20.07
C ASP A 52 -3.54 -2.78 20.89
N ASP A 53 -4.16 -3.77 20.24
CA ASP A 53 -4.50 -5.08 20.79
C ASP A 53 -3.42 -6.16 20.52
N ASN A 54 -2.21 -5.76 20.13
CA ASN A 54 -1.08 -6.61 19.76
C ASN A 54 -1.33 -7.55 18.56
N GLN A 55 -2.47 -7.43 17.84
CA GLN A 55 -2.66 -8.22 16.63
C GLN A 55 -1.70 -7.76 15.53
N PRO A 56 -1.16 -8.72 14.75
CA PRO A 56 -0.25 -8.40 13.66
C PRO A 56 -0.97 -7.60 12.58
N GLY A 57 -0.36 -6.48 12.20
CA GLY A 57 -0.77 -5.66 11.07
C GLY A 57 -0.44 -6.32 9.73
N SER A 58 -0.96 -5.74 8.66
CA SER A 58 -0.72 -6.24 7.30
C SER A 58 0.77 -6.39 6.95
N PRO A 59 1.70 -5.49 7.35
CA PRO A 59 3.11 -5.61 7.00
C PRO A 59 3.77 -6.88 7.57
N LEU A 60 3.48 -7.26 8.83
CA LEU A 60 4.08 -8.45 9.45
C LEU A 60 3.57 -9.74 8.81
N LEU A 61 2.32 -9.77 8.38
CA LEU A 61 1.75 -10.96 7.77
C LEU A 61 2.20 -11.11 6.30
N ILE A 62 2.43 -10.00 5.59
CA ILE A 62 3.00 -10.01 4.24
C ILE A 62 4.49 -10.39 4.30
N ALA A 63 5.22 -10.01 5.36
CA ALA A 63 6.63 -10.35 5.56
C ALA A 63 6.93 -11.86 5.56
N GLN A 64 5.94 -12.71 5.85
CA GLN A 64 6.06 -14.17 5.83
C GLN A 64 5.84 -14.79 4.44
N ILE A 65 5.29 -14.04 3.49
CA ILE A 65 5.00 -14.53 2.13
C ILE A 65 6.28 -14.83 1.34
N PRO A 66 7.35 -14.00 1.40
CA PRO A 66 8.63 -14.32 0.77
C PRO A 66 9.18 -15.70 1.15
N ASP A 67 9.13 -16.08 2.42
CA ASP A 67 9.61 -17.39 2.89
C ASP A 67 8.80 -18.54 2.26
N LYS A 68 7.48 -18.35 2.12
CA LYS A 68 6.60 -19.33 1.45
C LYS A 68 6.90 -19.45 -0.05
N CYS A 69 7.17 -18.34 -0.72
CA CYS A 69 7.53 -18.31 -2.14
C CYS A 69 8.90 -18.92 -2.42
N ALA A 70 9.86 -18.73 -1.52
CA ALA A 70 11.19 -19.32 -1.62
C ALA A 70 11.17 -20.86 -1.51
N ALA A 71 10.19 -21.42 -0.79
CA ALA A 71 10.01 -22.86 -0.63
C ALA A 71 9.32 -23.56 -1.82
N TRP A 72 8.94 -22.84 -2.88
CA TRP A 72 8.32 -23.45 -4.06
C TRP A 72 9.33 -24.21 -4.93
N GLN A 73 8.82 -25.17 -5.72
CA GLN A 73 9.64 -25.95 -6.65
C GLN A 73 10.43 -25.07 -7.65
N LYS A 74 9.86 -23.92 -8.02
CA LYS A 74 10.56 -22.83 -8.72
C LYS A 74 10.62 -21.64 -7.76
N PRO A 75 11.75 -21.43 -7.06
CA PRO A 75 11.85 -20.37 -6.06
C PRO A 75 11.65 -19.00 -6.68
N VAL A 76 10.90 -18.16 -5.96
CA VAL A 76 10.66 -16.76 -6.31
C VAL A 76 11.15 -15.89 -5.16
N TYR A 77 11.97 -14.90 -5.49
CA TYR A 77 12.46 -13.90 -4.56
C TYR A 77 11.49 -12.72 -4.54
N LEU A 78 10.57 -12.75 -3.58
CA LEU A 78 9.64 -11.65 -3.33
C LEU A 78 10.29 -10.64 -2.37
N LYS A 79 10.43 -9.40 -2.82
CA LYS A 79 10.83 -8.26 -1.99
C LYS A 79 9.64 -7.36 -1.71
N LEU A 80 9.61 -6.76 -0.53
CA LEU A 80 8.55 -5.84 -0.12
C LEU A 80 9.13 -4.43 0.01
N ILE A 81 8.40 -3.43 -0.49
CA ILE A 81 8.67 -2.03 -0.24
C ILE A 81 7.45 -1.46 0.46
N ASN A 82 7.63 -0.97 1.69
CA ASN A 82 6.58 -0.35 2.47
C ASN A 82 6.83 1.15 2.52
N VAL A 83 5.80 1.94 2.26
CA VAL A 83 5.83 3.40 2.42
C VAL A 83 4.90 3.77 3.57
N GLU A 84 5.39 4.61 4.48
CA GLU A 84 4.62 5.15 5.60
C GLU A 84 5.04 6.59 5.88
N ASP A 85 4.06 7.49 5.90
CA ASP A 85 4.30 8.92 6.10
C ASP A 85 4.48 9.27 7.59
N ASP A 86 3.61 8.73 8.46
CA ASP A 86 3.64 9.03 9.88
C ASP A 86 4.88 8.42 10.54
N LEU A 87 5.69 9.27 11.18
CA LEU A 87 6.98 8.89 11.76
C LEU A 87 6.84 7.84 12.87
N THR A 88 5.74 7.86 13.62
CA THR A 88 5.49 6.95 14.74
C THR A 88 5.13 5.56 14.22
N ASN A 89 4.22 5.49 13.24
CA ASN A 89 3.89 4.27 12.51
C ASN A 89 5.12 3.69 11.81
N TYR A 90 5.90 4.52 11.13
CA TYR A 90 7.12 4.12 10.43
C TYR A 90 8.14 3.50 11.39
N SER A 91 8.37 4.12 12.55
CA SER A 91 9.28 3.62 13.57
C SER A 91 8.83 2.25 14.10
N SER A 92 7.53 2.09 14.36
CA SER A 92 6.91 0.82 14.73
C SER A 92 7.08 -0.25 13.65
N LEU A 93 6.81 0.13 12.39
CA LEU A 93 6.95 -0.72 11.21
C LEU A 93 8.39 -1.26 11.07
N ARG A 94 9.40 -0.38 11.14
CA ARG A 94 10.81 -0.81 11.07
C ARG A 94 11.20 -1.72 12.22
N HIS A 95 10.84 -1.36 13.45
CA HIS A 95 11.17 -2.18 14.61
C HIS A 95 10.65 -3.61 14.46
N ILE A 96 9.40 -3.75 14.02
CA ILE A 96 8.75 -5.05 13.86
C ILE A 96 9.28 -5.83 12.66
N THR A 97 9.64 -5.15 11.57
CA THR A 97 10.12 -5.78 10.32
C THR A 97 11.64 -5.88 10.21
N GLN A 98 12.37 -5.47 11.26
CA GLN A 98 13.84 -5.37 11.28
C GLN A 98 14.55 -6.64 10.81
N SER A 99 14.09 -7.83 11.24
CA SER A 99 14.74 -9.09 10.88
C SER A 99 14.69 -9.39 9.37
N TRP A 100 13.63 -8.96 8.68
CA TRP A 100 13.51 -9.09 7.22
C TRP A 100 14.20 -7.94 6.48
N GLU A 101 14.24 -6.76 7.08
CA GLU A 101 14.98 -5.62 6.55
C GLU A 101 16.48 -5.89 6.55
N THR A 102 17.05 -6.43 7.63
CA THR A 102 18.45 -6.87 7.70
C THR A 102 18.77 -7.97 6.68
N LYS A 103 17.80 -8.82 6.33
CA LYS A 103 17.93 -9.84 5.28
C LYS A 103 17.79 -9.27 3.85
N GLY A 104 17.49 -7.97 3.70
CA GLY A 104 17.26 -7.33 2.40
C GLY A 104 15.97 -7.77 1.69
N VAL A 105 15.03 -8.35 2.43
CA VAL A 105 13.71 -8.79 1.93
C VAL A 105 12.71 -7.64 1.97
N ILE A 106 12.79 -6.79 3.00
CA ILE A 106 11.91 -5.64 3.18
C ILE A 106 12.73 -4.35 3.07
N THR A 107 12.15 -3.34 2.44
CA THR A 107 12.62 -1.96 2.48
C THR A 107 11.48 -1.09 3.02
N ASN A 108 11.71 -0.37 4.11
CA ASN A 108 10.76 0.59 4.64
C ASN A 108 11.21 2.01 4.24
N LEU A 109 10.30 2.81 3.70
CA LEU A 109 10.54 4.19 3.29
C LEU A 109 9.62 5.12 4.10
N GLN A 110 10.18 6.20 4.64
CA GLN A 110 9.42 7.20 5.38
C GLN A 110 9.07 8.39 4.47
N GLY A 111 7.78 8.76 4.44
CA GLY A 111 7.26 9.90 3.70
C GLY A 111 6.00 9.57 2.88
N GLU A 112 5.51 10.56 2.15
CA GLU A 112 4.32 10.40 1.32
C GLU A 112 4.58 9.49 0.11
N PHE A 113 3.67 8.57 -0.16
CA PHE A 113 3.76 7.66 -1.31
C PHE A 113 4.02 8.38 -2.62
N GLY A 114 3.30 9.48 -2.87
CA GLY A 114 3.42 10.25 -4.11
C GLY A 114 4.84 10.71 -4.41
N ASP A 115 5.50 11.26 -3.40
CA ASP A 115 6.86 11.79 -3.49
C ASP A 115 7.90 10.67 -3.60
N LEU A 116 7.60 9.50 -3.05
CA LEU A 116 8.49 8.35 -3.05
C LEU A 116 8.35 7.45 -4.29
N VAL A 117 7.34 7.66 -5.15
CA VAL A 117 7.17 6.89 -6.39
C VAL A 117 8.47 6.83 -7.23
N PRO A 118 9.20 7.93 -7.50
CA PRO A 118 10.45 7.86 -8.25
C PRO A 118 11.51 6.95 -7.61
N THR A 119 11.65 7.02 -6.28
CA THR A 119 12.54 6.15 -5.50
C THR A 119 12.15 4.69 -5.62
N VAL A 120 10.85 4.39 -5.47
CA VAL A 120 10.31 3.03 -5.61
C VAL A 120 10.56 2.49 -7.02
N ILE A 121 10.24 3.26 -8.06
CA ILE A 121 10.45 2.88 -9.47
C ILE A 121 11.93 2.59 -9.75
N SER A 122 12.84 3.45 -9.24
CA SER A 122 14.29 3.25 -9.34
C SER A 122 14.75 1.95 -8.69
N GLN A 123 14.20 1.61 -7.52
CA GLN A 123 14.54 0.40 -6.79
C GLN A 123 14.04 -0.88 -7.48
N ILE A 124 12.79 -0.89 -7.95
CA ILE A 124 12.20 -2.09 -8.59
C ILE A 124 12.70 -2.29 -10.04
N ARG A 125 13.18 -1.23 -10.70
CA ARG A 125 13.70 -1.27 -12.08
C ARG A 125 12.74 -1.99 -13.02
N THR A 126 13.22 -3.03 -13.70
CA THR A 126 12.48 -3.85 -14.67
C THR A 126 11.84 -5.09 -14.05
N ALA A 127 11.88 -5.27 -12.73
CA ALA A 127 11.23 -6.41 -12.09
C ALA A 127 9.69 -6.29 -12.13
N PRO A 128 8.95 -7.41 -12.27
CA PRO A 128 7.51 -7.43 -12.04
C PRO A 128 7.15 -6.87 -10.66
N ALA A 129 6.03 -6.16 -10.58
CA ALA A 129 5.63 -5.51 -9.34
C ALA A 129 4.12 -5.50 -9.12
N LEU A 130 3.69 -5.79 -7.90
CA LEU A 130 2.34 -5.53 -7.44
C LEU A 130 2.37 -4.27 -6.57
N PHE A 131 1.56 -3.27 -6.91
CA PHE A 131 1.35 -2.08 -6.08
C PHE A 131 0.01 -2.16 -5.38
N PHE A 132 0.02 -2.00 -4.06
CA PHE A 132 -1.17 -1.84 -3.25
C PHE A 132 -1.25 -0.40 -2.75
N ILE A 133 -2.28 0.31 -3.20
CA ILE A 133 -2.42 1.76 -3.01
C ILE A 133 -3.73 2.01 -2.29
N ASP A 134 -3.63 2.34 -1.02
CA ASP A 134 -4.77 2.43 -0.11
C ASP A 134 -4.68 3.68 0.75
N PRO A 135 -5.01 4.85 0.17
CA PRO A 135 -5.07 6.07 0.94
C PRO A 135 -6.20 5.95 1.97
N PHE A 136 -5.84 5.82 3.24
CA PHE A 136 -6.81 5.82 4.33
C PHE A 136 -7.04 7.25 4.82
N GLY A 137 -8.31 7.67 4.96
CA GLY A 137 -8.68 9.01 5.45
C GLY A 137 -8.80 10.07 4.35
N PRO A 138 -8.69 11.37 4.67
CA PRO A 138 -8.83 12.48 3.70
C PRO A 138 -7.65 12.60 2.74
N THR A 139 -6.65 11.73 2.84
CA THR A 139 -5.46 11.72 2.00
C THR A 139 -5.83 11.39 0.57
N SER A 140 -5.54 12.29 -0.36
CA SER A 140 -5.81 12.10 -1.78
C SER A 140 -4.55 11.67 -2.52
N VAL A 141 -4.56 10.51 -3.17
CA VAL A 141 -3.53 10.17 -4.17
C VAL A 141 -3.89 10.84 -5.48
N LYS A 142 -3.10 11.81 -5.92
CA LYS A 142 -3.25 12.39 -7.26
C LYS A 142 -2.96 11.32 -8.29
N PHE A 143 -3.82 11.19 -9.30
CA PHE A 143 -3.61 10.24 -10.40
C PHE A 143 -2.24 10.43 -11.09
N ALA A 144 -1.74 11.68 -11.12
CA ALA A 144 -0.41 12.01 -11.63
C ALA A 144 0.73 11.21 -10.93
N HIS A 145 0.58 10.86 -9.65
CA HIS A 145 1.56 10.04 -8.93
C HIS A 145 1.56 8.58 -9.42
N LEU A 146 0.47 8.10 -10.03
CA LEU A 146 0.38 6.74 -10.55
C LEU A 146 0.97 6.61 -11.95
N ARG A 147 1.07 7.72 -12.69
CA ARG A 147 1.54 7.75 -14.07
C ARG A 147 2.90 7.05 -14.26
N PRO A 148 3.94 7.29 -13.43
CA PRO A 148 5.22 6.59 -13.58
C PRO A 148 5.12 5.08 -13.37
N ILE A 149 4.12 4.60 -12.62
CA ILE A 149 3.88 3.17 -12.40
C ILE A 149 3.19 2.57 -13.63
N LEU A 150 2.19 3.26 -14.17
CA LEU A 150 1.42 2.82 -15.33
C LEU A 150 2.24 2.85 -16.63
N GLU A 151 3.21 3.76 -16.73
CA GLU A 151 4.08 3.92 -17.92
C GLU A 151 5.33 3.01 -17.88
N ARG A 152 5.44 2.12 -16.89
CA ARG A 152 6.57 1.16 -16.81
C ARG A 152 6.61 0.29 -18.07
N SER A 153 7.81 0.14 -18.64
CA SER A 153 8.04 -0.79 -19.77
C SER A 153 7.82 -2.26 -19.39
N GLN A 154 8.01 -2.60 -18.12
CA GLN A 154 7.69 -3.92 -17.58
C GLN A 154 6.18 -4.11 -17.43
N ARG A 155 5.60 -4.88 -18.37
CA ARG A 155 4.15 -5.15 -18.45
C ARG A 155 3.60 -6.03 -17.32
N ALA A 156 4.45 -6.78 -16.61
CA ALA A 156 4.04 -7.55 -15.43
C ALA A 156 3.96 -6.65 -14.18
N THR A 157 3.27 -5.52 -14.30
CA THR A 157 3.00 -4.59 -13.21
C THR A 157 1.50 -4.53 -12.99
N GLU A 158 1.03 -4.77 -11.76
CA GLU A 158 -0.38 -4.73 -11.40
C GLU A 158 -0.61 -3.72 -10.26
N LEU A 159 -1.74 -3.02 -10.28
CA LEU A 159 -2.13 -2.05 -9.24
C LEU A 159 -3.46 -2.49 -8.62
N ILE A 160 -3.51 -2.54 -7.30
CA ILE A 160 -4.73 -2.67 -6.51
C ILE A 160 -4.91 -1.35 -5.78
N ILE A 161 -5.97 -0.62 -6.12
CA ILE A 161 -6.25 0.70 -5.56
C ILE A 161 -7.53 0.61 -4.75
N ASN A 162 -7.49 0.99 -3.48
CA ASN A 162 -8.70 1.20 -2.70
C ASN A 162 -9.33 2.53 -3.09
N PHE A 163 -10.65 2.50 -3.33
CA PHE A 163 -11.41 3.67 -3.76
C PHE A 163 -12.56 3.90 -2.79
N ASP A 164 -12.45 4.94 -1.95
CA ASP A 164 -13.51 5.37 -1.05
C ASP A 164 -14.52 6.27 -1.79
N ALA A 165 -15.60 5.67 -2.28
CA ALA A 165 -16.67 6.36 -2.98
C ALA A 165 -17.40 7.41 -2.12
N ASP A 166 -17.46 7.22 -0.79
CA ASP A 166 -18.13 8.15 0.11
C ASP A 166 -17.23 9.35 0.44
N GLY A 167 -15.91 9.14 0.52
CA GLY A 167 -14.92 10.21 0.55
C GLY A 167 -15.01 11.12 -0.69
N LEU A 168 -15.13 10.52 -1.88
CA LEU A 168 -15.30 11.26 -3.14
C LEU A 168 -16.58 12.09 -3.14
N ARG A 169 -17.72 11.52 -2.72
CA ARG A 169 -18.99 12.25 -2.62
C ARG A 169 -18.88 13.47 -1.71
N ARG A 170 -18.23 13.32 -0.55
CA ARG A 170 -18.02 14.42 0.41
C ARG A 170 -17.15 15.54 -0.15
N ILE A 171 -16.10 15.19 -0.90
CA ILE A 171 -15.27 16.18 -1.62
C ILE A 171 -16.10 16.86 -2.72
N GLY A 172 -16.91 16.09 -3.46
CA GLY A 172 -17.84 16.61 -4.46
C GLY A 172 -18.82 17.64 -3.88
N ASP A 173 -19.46 17.33 -2.76
CA ASP A 173 -20.38 18.23 -2.06
C ASP A 173 -19.66 19.50 -1.54
N THR A 174 -18.41 19.37 -1.08
CA THR A 174 -17.60 20.51 -0.63
C THR A 174 -17.17 21.42 -1.80
N MET A 175 -16.90 20.83 -2.96
CA MET A 175 -16.61 21.59 -4.19
C MET A 175 -17.87 22.24 -4.77
N HIS A 176 -19.02 21.57 -4.70
CA HIS A 176 -20.29 22.12 -5.15
C HIS A 176 -20.75 23.30 -4.28
N SER A 177 -20.62 23.18 -2.96
CA SER A 177 -20.94 24.27 -2.02
C SER A 177 -20.00 25.48 -2.15
N ARG A 178 -18.73 25.29 -2.53
CA ARG A 178 -17.82 26.40 -2.87
C ARG A 178 -18.12 27.07 -4.21
N ALA A 179 -18.66 26.33 -5.19
CA ALA A 179 -19.05 26.89 -6.48
C ALA A 179 -20.35 27.71 -6.43
N VAL A 180 -21.19 27.51 -5.40
CA VAL A 180 -22.49 28.20 -5.21
C VAL A 180 -22.36 29.52 -4.42
N VAL A 181 -21.15 29.91 -3.98
CA VAL A 181 -20.90 31.26 -3.43
C VAL A 181 -20.03 32.14 -4.35
N PRO A 182 -20.51 32.58 -5.52
CA PRO A 182 -20.04 33.80 -6.16
C PRO A 182 -21.11 34.89 -6.01
N GLY A 183 -20.87 35.86 -5.13
CA GLY A 183 -21.58 37.14 -5.12
C GLY A 183 -22.44 37.41 -3.90
N LEU A 184 -21.84 37.94 -2.83
CA LEU A 184 -22.47 39.07 -2.14
C LEU A 184 -21.92 40.33 -2.79
N LEU A 185 -22.73 40.91 -3.69
CA LEU A 185 -22.62 42.31 -4.08
C LEU A 185 -23.22 43.15 -2.95
N THR A 186 -22.38 44.01 -2.35
CA THR A 186 -22.71 45.40 -1.97
C THR A 186 -21.40 46.17 -1.97
#